data_AF-A0AAD5NS01-F1
#
_entry.id   AF-A0AAD5NS01-F1
#
_cell.length_a   1.000
_cell.length_b   1.000
_cell.length_c   1.000
_cell.angle_alpha   90.00
_cell.angle_beta   90.00
_cell.angle_gamma   90.00
#
_symmetry.space_group_name_H-M   'P 1'
#
loop_
_entity.id
_entity.type
_entity.pdbx_description
1 polymer ?
#
loop_
_entity_poly.entity_id
_entity_poly.type
_entity_poly.pdbx_seq_one_letter_code
_entity_poly.pdbx_strand_id
1 'polypeptide(L)'
;MAFSLCSTRTLFVLLLISAVPVAYIISLERAEPATQVYHYHSSGFFRECAKWDDSNRRFLVSYLEGGFGQVSVPEDYSPGTVLEELTLVKDVDLAGNMSAGIVVDKPRNRLLVAVAQLIGNKYSGLAAYDLSTWKRLFLTHLSGANDEKSMADDVAVDVEGNAYVTDVKSNKIWKVGVDGQLISIIKSPLFTAKECYKNLFGLNGIVYHPDGFLIVIHTMTGNLFKIDLANGDGDEVKLIEVAAGALLFGDGIELLSPTKLVVAGNPTARLVESSDGWRTASVVTKFKGPAHRLATAATVKDGKVFINHLVGMGYPKKKHALPSPSLTLSLWSEQSLPLKCTTTTALASFGDYAKGGIGQVSVPDDYSRPGTVIEEVMLVKDADLAGNISVGIIVDRPRNRLLVAVAQMFGNKYSGFAAYDLST
;
A
#
# COMPACT_ATOMS: atom_id res chain seq x y z
N MET A 1 -34.13 20.90 -22.68
CA MET A 1 -33.66 21.76 -21.57
C MET A 1 -32.14 21.77 -21.60
N ALA A 2 -31.55 22.85 -22.11
CA ALA A 2 -30.09 23.02 -22.13
C ALA A 2 -29.64 23.51 -20.75
N PHE A 3 -28.79 22.75 -20.07
CA PHE A 3 -28.17 23.18 -18.83
C PHE A 3 -27.28 24.40 -19.11
N SER A 4 -27.57 25.52 -18.45
CA SER A 4 -26.76 26.73 -18.46
C SER A 4 -25.45 26.50 -17.69
N LEU A 5 -24.49 25.83 -18.31
CA LEU A 5 -23.15 25.59 -17.79
C LEU A 5 -22.19 26.78 -18.03
N CYS A 6 -22.64 27.84 -18.70
CA CYS A 6 -21.80 28.96 -19.16
C CYS A 6 -22.13 30.32 -18.49
N SER A 7 -22.58 30.34 -17.24
CA SER A 7 -22.59 31.59 -16.47
C SER A 7 -21.21 31.82 -15.85
N THR A 8 -20.71 33.06 -15.86
CA THR A 8 -19.48 33.46 -15.16
C THR A 8 -19.52 33.03 -13.69
N ARG A 9 -20.69 33.09 -13.04
CA ARG A 9 -20.85 32.60 -11.65
C ARG A 9 -20.62 31.09 -11.55
N THR A 10 -21.14 30.30 -12.49
CA THR A 10 -20.92 28.85 -12.55
C THR A 10 -19.44 28.52 -12.81
N LEU A 11 -18.78 29.25 -13.70
CA LEU A 11 -17.34 29.10 -13.98
C LEU A 11 -16.49 29.44 -12.76
N PHE A 12 -16.79 30.53 -12.06
CA PHE A 12 -16.11 30.92 -10.81
C PHE A 12 -16.32 29.89 -9.69
N VAL A 13 -17.53 29.35 -9.56
CA VAL A 13 -17.80 28.27 -8.58
C VAL A 13 -17.03 27.00 -8.94
N LEU A 14 -17.01 26.58 -10.20
CA LEU A 14 -16.21 25.43 -10.65
C LEU A 14 -14.70 25.65 -10.44
N LEU A 15 -14.21 26.87 -10.68
CA LEU A 15 -12.81 27.24 -10.46
C LEU A 15 -12.45 27.22 -8.96
N LEU A 16 -13.32 27.74 -8.08
CA LEU A 16 -13.11 27.68 -6.64
C LEU A 16 -13.19 26.24 -6.10
N ILE A 17 -14.15 25.44 -6.58
CA ILE A 17 -14.30 24.03 -6.20
C ILE A 17 -13.07 23.21 -6.63
N SER A 18 -12.44 23.53 -7.77
CA SER A 18 -11.22 22.86 -8.23
C SER A 18 -9.94 23.40 -7.59
N ALA A 19 -9.91 24.69 -7.21
CA ALA A 19 -8.73 25.31 -6.63
C ALA A 19 -8.38 24.75 -5.24
N VAL A 20 -9.37 24.42 -4.41
CA VAL A 20 -9.13 23.91 -3.04
C VAL A 20 -8.45 22.53 -3.05
N PRO A 21 -8.95 21.49 -3.76
CA PRO A 21 -8.25 20.21 -3.88
C PRO A 21 -6.86 20.33 -4.50
N VAL A 22 -6.70 21.20 -5.51
CA VAL A 22 -5.40 21.42 -6.16
C VAL A 22 -4.42 22.08 -5.18
N ALA A 23 -4.84 23.10 -4.45
CA ALA A 23 -4.00 23.74 -3.43
C ALA A 23 -3.63 22.77 -2.31
N TYR A 24 -4.55 21.91 -1.89
CA TYR A 24 -4.29 20.86 -0.91
C TYR A 24 -3.24 19.87 -1.42
N ILE A 25 -3.37 19.37 -2.65
CA ILE A 25 -2.36 18.49 -3.27
C ILE A 25 -1.01 19.20 -3.37
N ILE A 26 -0.97 20.46 -3.79
CA ILE A 26 0.28 21.24 -3.85
C ILE A 26 0.91 21.38 -2.46
N SER A 27 0.11 21.58 -1.41
CA SER A 27 0.58 21.64 -0.03
C SER A 27 1.23 20.32 0.38
N LEU A 28 0.55 19.19 0.13
CA LEU A 28 1.10 17.84 0.40
C LEU A 28 2.39 17.56 -0.38
N GLU A 29 2.48 18.03 -1.61
CA GLU A 29 3.66 17.84 -2.48
C GLU A 29 4.88 18.69 -2.11
N ARG A 30 4.67 19.73 -1.30
CA ARG A 30 5.71 20.63 -0.79
C ARG A 30 6.07 20.35 0.66
N ALA A 31 5.31 19.50 1.35
CA ALA A 31 5.60 19.13 2.72
C ALA A 31 6.93 18.35 2.79
N GLU A 32 7.72 18.62 3.84
CA GLU A 32 8.93 17.86 4.11
C GLU A 32 8.55 16.41 4.44
N PRO A 33 9.16 15.42 3.76
CA PRO A 33 8.84 14.03 4.03
C PRO A 33 9.22 13.63 5.46
N ALA A 34 8.30 12.99 6.18
CA ALA A 34 8.56 12.48 7.52
C ALA A 34 9.54 11.27 7.54
N THR A 35 9.84 10.72 6.37
CA THR A 35 10.68 9.53 6.18
C THR A 35 11.59 9.68 4.98
N GLN A 36 12.51 8.73 4.80
CA GLN A 36 13.35 8.68 3.62
C GLN A 36 12.51 8.51 2.36
N VAL A 37 12.71 9.37 1.36
CA VAL A 37 12.04 9.30 0.06
C VAL A 37 13.07 9.49 -1.04
N TYR A 38 13.02 8.63 -2.07
CA TYR A 38 13.72 8.90 -3.32
C TYR A 38 12.77 9.61 -4.28
N HIS A 39 13.09 10.85 -4.62
CA HIS A 39 12.43 11.56 -5.69
C HIS A 39 13.19 11.38 -6.99
N TYR A 40 12.47 11.24 -8.08
CA TYR A 40 13.07 11.23 -9.40
C TYR A 40 12.17 11.89 -10.43
N HIS A 41 12.81 12.48 -11.44
CA HIS A 41 12.12 12.97 -12.61
C HIS A 41 11.99 11.89 -13.67
N SER A 42 10.85 11.88 -14.35
CA SER A 42 10.57 10.99 -15.46
C SER A 42 9.96 11.75 -16.64
N SER A 43 9.92 11.08 -17.78
CA SER A 43 9.27 11.57 -19.01
C SER A 43 7.76 11.32 -19.01
N GLY A 44 7.27 10.33 -18.26
CA GLY A 44 5.88 9.88 -18.23
C GLY A 44 5.15 10.15 -16.91
N PHE A 45 3.83 9.92 -16.91
CA PHE A 45 3.01 10.12 -15.71
C PHE A 45 2.84 8.85 -14.88
N PHE A 46 2.99 7.67 -15.48
CA PHE A 46 2.51 6.43 -14.89
C PHE A 46 3.63 5.41 -14.75
N ARG A 47 3.96 5.04 -13.51
CA ARG A 47 4.98 4.03 -13.19
C ARG A 47 4.34 2.92 -12.38
N GLU A 48 4.25 1.73 -12.95
CA GLU A 48 3.42 0.68 -12.37
C GLU A 48 4.13 -0.07 -11.25
N CYS A 49 5.40 -0.42 -11.45
CA CYS A 49 6.18 -1.17 -10.48
C CYS A 49 7.60 -0.63 -10.42
N ALA A 50 8.21 -0.72 -9.23
CA ALA A 50 9.63 -0.45 -9.04
C ALA A 50 10.25 -1.57 -8.21
N LYS A 51 11.42 -2.07 -8.62
CA LYS A 51 12.21 -3.07 -7.88
C LYS A 51 13.66 -2.62 -7.72
N TRP A 52 14.24 -2.90 -6.57
CA TRP A 52 15.63 -2.60 -6.27
C TRP A 52 16.56 -3.67 -6.88
N ASP A 53 17.48 -3.24 -7.73
CA ASP A 53 18.61 -4.02 -8.22
C ASP A 53 19.84 -3.65 -7.38
N ASP A 54 20.13 -4.49 -6.38
CA ASP A 54 21.20 -4.25 -5.41
C ASP A 54 22.58 -4.19 -6.07
N SER A 55 22.81 -5.02 -7.08
CA SER A 55 24.13 -5.24 -7.65
C SER A 55 24.59 -4.06 -8.51
N ASN A 56 23.63 -3.32 -9.06
CA ASN A 56 23.88 -2.12 -9.84
C ASN A 56 23.40 -0.83 -9.15
N ARG A 57 23.00 -0.91 -7.88
CA ARG A 57 22.51 0.20 -7.05
C ARG A 57 21.48 1.10 -7.75
N ARG A 58 20.42 0.50 -8.28
CA ARG A 58 19.37 1.22 -9.02
C ARG A 58 17.99 0.67 -8.72
N PHE A 59 16.98 1.52 -8.80
CA PHE A 59 15.62 1.06 -8.99
C PHE A 59 15.39 0.81 -10.47
N LEU A 60 14.79 -0.33 -10.81
CA LEU A 60 14.20 -0.59 -12.12
C LEU A 60 12.72 -0.26 -12.03
N VAL A 61 12.18 0.46 -13.01
CA VAL A 61 10.82 1.00 -12.96
C VAL A 61 10.10 0.71 -14.28
N SER A 62 8.91 0.11 -14.20
CA SER A 62 8.08 -0.22 -15.37
C SER A 62 7.08 0.89 -15.70
N TYR A 63 6.72 0.97 -16.98
CA TYR A 63 5.89 2.04 -17.51
C TYR A 63 4.52 1.53 -17.93
N LEU A 64 3.46 2.18 -17.48
CA LEU A 64 2.11 1.85 -17.95
C LEU A 64 1.95 2.11 -19.46
N GLU A 65 2.74 3.05 -20.00
CA GLU A 65 2.84 3.32 -21.44
C GLU A 65 3.77 2.37 -22.23
N GLY A 66 4.32 1.34 -21.57
CA GLY A 66 5.17 0.31 -22.16
C GLY A 66 6.67 0.62 -22.09
N GLY A 67 7.45 -0.40 -21.75
CA GLY A 67 8.89 -0.33 -21.51
C GLY A 67 9.24 -0.19 -20.03
N PHE A 68 10.53 -0.02 -19.75
CA PHE A 68 11.04 0.20 -18.42
C PHE A 68 12.34 1.01 -18.43
N GLY A 69 12.70 1.53 -17.28
CA GLY A 69 13.91 2.32 -17.07
C GLY A 69 14.58 2.06 -15.75
N GLN A 70 15.61 2.85 -15.48
CA GLN A 70 16.35 2.82 -14.23
C GLN A 70 16.40 4.20 -13.56
N VAL A 71 16.45 4.18 -12.24
CA VAL A 71 16.77 5.32 -11.38
C VAL A 71 17.99 4.93 -10.55
N SER A 72 19.17 5.41 -10.95
CA SER A 72 20.44 5.08 -10.27
C SER A 72 20.54 5.84 -8.95
N VAL A 73 21.03 5.16 -7.89
CA VAL A 73 21.23 5.75 -6.57
C VAL A 73 22.73 5.75 -6.24
N PRO A 74 23.43 6.90 -6.42
CA PRO A 74 24.85 7.04 -6.14
C PRO A 74 25.24 6.69 -4.69
N GLU A 75 26.52 6.41 -4.46
CA GLU A 75 27.03 6.11 -3.12
C GLU A 75 26.98 7.32 -2.19
N ASP A 76 27.25 8.49 -2.74
CA ASP A 76 27.23 9.81 -2.11
C ASP A 76 25.84 10.47 -2.17
N TYR A 77 24.77 9.67 -2.35
CA TYR A 77 23.41 10.18 -2.42
C TYR A 77 23.06 11.00 -1.17
N SER A 78 22.74 12.28 -1.39
CA SER A 78 22.26 13.18 -0.36
C SER A 78 20.72 13.19 -0.33
N PRO A 79 20.10 13.01 0.85
CA PRO A 79 18.64 13.13 0.98
C PRO A 79 18.13 14.45 0.41
N GLY A 80 17.05 14.38 -0.38
CA GLY A 80 16.46 15.54 -1.06
C GLY A 80 17.00 15.77 -2.48
N THR A 81 18.12 15.15 -2.88
CA THR A 81 18.54 15.13 -4.29
C THR A 81 17.49 14.41 -5.13
N VAL A 82 17.00 15.10 -6.17
CA VAL A 82 16.08 14.53 -7.16
C VAL A 82 16.88 13.80 -8.21
N LEU A 83 16.64 12.50 -8.35
CA LEU A 83 17.28 11.63 -9.33
C LEU A 83 16.63 11.80 -10.71
N GLU A 84 17.19 11.16 -11.73
CA GLU A 84 16.61 11.13 -13.07
C GLU A 84 16.37 9.67 -13.49
N GLU A 85 15.22 9.43 -14.11
CA GLU A 85 14.92 8.16 -14.76
C GLU A 85 15.51 8.12 -16.16
N LEU A 86 16.26 7.05 -16.44
CA LEU A 86 16.76 6.74 -17.77
C LEU A 86 15.97 5.58 -18.35
N THR A 87 15.34 5.77 -19.51
CA THR A 87 14.68 4.67 -20.24
C THR A 87 15.73 3.70 -20.76
N LEU A 88 15.52 2.42 -20.47
CA LEU A 88 16.42 1.34 -20.87
C LEU A 88 15.89 0.58 -22.09
N VAL A 89 14.62 0.18 -22.02
CA VAL A 89 13.98 -0.62 -23.07
C VAL A 89 12.61 -0.05 -23.39
N LYS A 90 12.33 0.05 -24.69
CA LYS A 90 11.00 0.33 -25.24
C LYS A 90 10.84 -0.38 -26.57
N ASP A 91 10.37 -1.61 -26.49
CA ASP A 91 10.24 -2.52 -27.62
C ASP A 91 9.10 -2.07 -28.56
N VAL A 92 9.42 -1.95 -29.85
CA VAL A 92 8.46 -1.47 -30.88
C VAL A 92 7.34 -2.48 -31.12
N ASP A 93 7.64 -3.78 -31.05
CA ASP A 93 6.67 -4.86 -31.21
C ASP A 93 5.71 -5.00 -30.02
N LEU A 94 6.02 -4.36 -28.89
CA LEU A 94 5.15 -4.28 -27.71
C LEU A 94 4.44 -2.92 -27.59
N ALA A 95 4.59 -2.03 -28.57
CA ALA A 95 3.99 -0.70 -28.54
C ALA A 95 2.46 -0.77 -28.36
N GLY A 96 1.94 0.01 -27.43
CA GLY A 96 0.52 0.02 -27.06
C GLY A 96 0.13 -0.96 -25.96
N ASN A 97 1.04 -1.83 -25.52
CA ASN A 97 0.88 -2.63 -24.31
C ASN A 97 1.56 -1.95 -23.12
N MET A 98 1.01 -2.15 -21.93
CA MET A 98 1.61 -1.71 -20.67
C MET A 98 2.71 -2.67 -20.24
N SER A 99 3.69 -2.16 -19.50
CA SER A 99 4.60 -2.96 -18.69
C SER A 99 4.18 -2.80 -17.23
N ALA A 100 3.67 -3.88 -16.64
CA ALA A 100 3.10 -3.87 -15.31
C ALA A 100 4.16 -4.25 -14.26
N GLY A 101 3.91 -5.31 -13.49
CA GLY A 101 4.85 -5.91 -12.56
C GLY A 101 6.16 -6.35 -13.17
N ILE A 102 7.22 -6.21 -12.37
CA ILE A 102 8.57 -6.64 -12.71
C ILE A 102 9.20 -7.40 -11.54
N VAL A 103 10.12 -8.31 -11.86
CA VAL A 103 10.93 -9.01 -10.86
C VAL A 103 12.37 -9.19 -11.33
N VAL A 104 13.31 -8.95 -10.42
CA VAL A 104 14.75 -9.14 -10.66
C VAL A 104 15.12 -10.56 -10.25
N ASP A 105 15.39 -11.42 -11.22
CA ASP A 105 15.91 -12.77 -11.00
C ASP A 105 17.44 -12.72 -11.02
N LYS A 106 18.00 -12.29 -9.88
CA LYS A 106 19.43 -12.07 -9.69
C LYS A 106 20.29 -13.33 -9.97
N PRO A 107 19.95 -14.54 -9.50
CA PRO A 107 20.72 -15.74 -9.80
C PRO A 107 20.91 -16.01 -11.30
N ARG A 108 19.99 -15.53 -12.14
CA ARG A 108 20.03 -15.70 -13.60
C ARG A 108 20.32 -14.41 -14.37
N ASN A 109 20.71 -13.34 -13.68
CA ASN A 109 21.04 -12.03 -14.27
C ASN A 109 19.98 -11.52 -15.25
N ARG A 110 18.69 -11.57 -14.86
CA ARG A 110 17.60 -11.15 -15.74
C ARG A 110 16.51 -10.37 -15.01
N LEU A 111 15.85 -9.50 -15.77
CA LEU A 111 14.61 -8.83 -15.40
C LEU A 111 13.46 -9.51 -16.14
N LEU A 112 12.39 -9.88 -15.44
CA LEU A 112 11.14 -10.30 -16.08
C LEU A 112 10.09 -9.19 -15.94
N VAL A 113 9.29 -9.02 -16.98
CA VAL A 113 8.32 -7.94 -17.13
C VAL A 113 7.00 -8.53 -17.62
N ALA A 114 5.94 -8.36 -16.83
CA ALA A 114 4.58 -8.65 -17.25
C ALA A 114 4.12 -7.58 -18.25
N VAL A 115 3.56 -8.03 -19.38
CA VAL A 115 3.13 -7.16 -20.48
C VAL A 115 1.68 -7.46 -20.80
N ALA A 116 0.84 -6.44 -20.87
CA ALA A 116 -0.57 -6.64 -21.20
C ALA A 116 -1.18 -5.46 -21.96
N GLN A 117 -2.26 -5.73 -22.68
CA GLN A 117 -3.07 -4.68 -23.26
C GLN A 117 -4.03 -4.12 -22.21
N LEU A 118 -3.73 -2.92 -21.69
CA LEU A 118 -4.51 -2.25 -20.66
C LEU A 118 -5.99 -2.07 -21.06
N ILE A 119 -6.24 -1.62 -22.30
CA ILE A 119 -7.60 -1.41 -22.81
C ILE A 119 -7.99 -2.58 -23.71
N GLY A 120 -9.03 -3.32 -23.29
CA GLY A 120 -9.61 -4.41 -24.08
C GLY A 120 -9.16 -5.80 -23.65
N ASN A 121 -8.02 -5.92 -22.97
CA ASN A 121 -7.52 -7.15 -22.36
C ASN A 121 -7.36 -8.30 -23.38
N LYS A 122 -6.82 -8.00 -24.57
CA LYS A 122 -6.67 -8.97 -25.68
C LYS A 122 -5.24 -9.45 -25.92
N TYR A 123 -4.31 -9.05 -25.06
CA TYR A 123 -2.92 -9.49 -25.12
C TYR A 123 -2.36 -9.56 -23.71
N SER A 124 -1.72 -10.68 -23.40
CA SER A 124 -0.87 -10.85 -22.22
C SER A 124 0.39 -11.58 -22.62
N GLY A 125 1.52 -11.18 -22.04
CA GLY A 125 2.83 -11.75 -22.31
C GLY A 125 3.78 -11.59 -21.14
N LEU A 126 4.87 -12.34 -21.18
CA LEU A 126 6.00 -12.22 -20.25
C LEU A 126 7.26 -12.02 -21.07
N ALA A 127 7.92 -10.88 -20.88
CA ALA A 127 9.22 -10.62 -21.47
C ALA A 127 10.32 -10.82 -20.42
N ALA A 128 11.47 -11.34 -20.83
CA ALA A 128 12.66 -11.39 -20.00
C ALA A 128 13.83 -10.71 -20.71
N TYR A 129 14.66 -9.99 -19.96
CA TYR A 129 15.79 -9.23 -20.47
C TYR A 129 17.04 -9.52 -19.63
N ASP A 130 18.18 -9.63 -20.28
CA ASP A 130 19.47 -9.71 -19.58
C ASP A 130 19.74 -8.38 -18.84
N LEU A 131 20.08 -8.47 -17.55
CA LEU A 131 20.15 -7.32 -16.65
C LEU A 131 21.37 -6.41 -16.91
N SER A 132 22.37 -6.95 -17.64
CA SER A 132 23.61 -6.24 -17.97
C SER A 132 23.53 -5.55 -19.33
N THR A 133 22.91 -6.20 -20.31
CA THR A 133 22.89 -5.75 -21.72
C THR A 133 21.53 -5.24 -22.19
N TRP A 134 20.46 -5.52 -21.44
CA TRP A 134 19.07 -5.25 -21.80
C TRP A 134 18.59 -5.95 -23.06
N LYS A 135 19.34 -6.94 -23.54
CA LYS A 135 18.89 -7.80 -24.64
C LYS A 135 17.73 -8.66 -24.17
N ARG A 136 16.63 -8.66 -24.93
CA ARG A 136 15.50 -9.55 -24.70
C ARG A 136 15.93 -11.01 -24.85
N LEU A 137 15.77 -11.79 -23.79
CA LEU A 137 16.05 -13.22 -23.72
C LEU A 137 14.91 -14.01 -24.35
N PHE A 138 13.67 -13.69 -23.98
CA PHE A 138 12.46 -14.26 -24.56
C PHE A 138 11.27 -13.31 -24.45
N LEU A 139 10.22 -13.61 -25.21
CA LEU A 139 8.88 -13.07 -25.07
C LEU A 139 7.89 -14.22 -25.18
N THR A 140 7.28 -14.59 -24.05
CA THR A 140 6.25 -15.64 -23.99
C THR A 140 4.90 -15.01 -24.23
N HIS A 141 4.16 -15.52 -25.22
CA HIS A 141 2.77 -15.15 -25.42
C HIS A 141 1.87 -15.96 -24.46
N LEU A 142 1.21 -15.28 -23.53
CA LEU A 142 0.37 -15.93 -22.51
C LEU A 142 -1.10 -16.06 -22.94
N SER A 143 -1.56 -15.14 -23.79
CA SER A 143 -2.90 -15.13 -24.39
C SER A 143 -3.02 -14.02 -25.44
N GLY A 144 -3.87 -14.22 -26.44
CA GLY A 144 -4.09 -13.31 -27.56
C GLY A 144 -5.56 -12.96 -27.81
N ALA A 145 -5.81 -12.35 -28.97
CA ALA A 145 -7.10 -11.71 -29.27
C ALA A 145 -8.29 -12.67 -29.41
N ASN A 146 -8.03 -13.95 -29.65
CA ASN A 146 -9.04 -14.99 -29.79
C ASN A 146 -9.26 -15.79 -28.49
N ASP A 147 -8.47 -15.53 -27.45
CA ASP A 147 -8.59 -16.19 -26.15
C ASP A 147 -9.58 -15.45 -25.23
N GLU A 148 -9.82 -16.02 -24.05
CA GLU A 148 -10.50 -15.29 -22.98
C GLU A 148 -9.74 -14.02 -22.61
N LYS A 149 -10.47 -12.96 -22.26
CA LYS A 149 -9.85 -11.70 -21.86
C LYS A 149 -8.93 -11.90 -20.66
N SER A 150 -7.75 -11.32 -20.75
CA SER A 150 -6.67 -11.52 -19.80
C SER A 150 -5.87 -10.24 -19.58
N MET A 151 -5.24 -10.12 -18.43
CA MET A 151 -4.34 -9.02 -18.13
C MET A 151 -3.22 -9.52 -17.22
N ALA A 152 -2.10 -9.92 -17.82
CA ALA A 152 -0.87 -10.19 -17.08
C ALA A 152 -0.44 -8.95 -16.31
N ASP A 153 -0.17 -9.14 -15.02
CA ASP A 153 0.03 -8.02 -14.10
C ASP A 153 1.31 -8.14 -13.30
N ASP A 154 1.41 -9.09 -12.38
CA ASP A 154 2.58 -9.22 -11.50
C ASP A 154 3.28 -10.58 -11.70
N VAL A 155 4.57 -10.65 -11.37
CA VAL A 155 5.41 -11.84 -11.62
C VAL A 155 6.30 -12.20 -10.45
N ALA A 156 6.33 -13.48 -10.09
CA ALA A 156 7.27 -14.06 -9.14
C ALA A 156 8.15 -15.12 -9.82
N VAL A 157 9.33 -15.40 -9.26
CA VAL A 157 10.25 -16.42 -9.78
C VAL A 157 10.65 -17.38 -8.66
N ASP A 158 10.57 -18.68 -8.93
CA ASP A 158 11.03 -19.72 -7.99
C ASP A 158 12.55 -19.95 -8.06
N VAL A 159 13.06 -20.83 -7.19
CA VAL A 159 14.49 -21.19 -7.15
C VAL A 159 15.00 -21.80 -8.46
N GLU A 160 14.14 -22.49 -9.22
CA GLU A 160 14.47 -23.13 -10.50
C GLU A 160 14.44 -22.15 -11.68
N GLY A 161 13.89 -20.95 -11.46
CA GLY A 161 13.78 -19.91 -12.47
C GLY A 161 12.48 -19.98 -13.26
N ASN A 162 11.50 -20.76 -12.80
CA ASN A 162 10.16 -20.69 -13.36
C ASN A 162 9.50 -19.40 -12.89
N ALA A 163 8.85 -18.70 -13.81
CA ALA A 163 8.10 -17.49 -13.55
C ALA A 163 6.61 -17.81 -13.37
N TYR A 164 5.97 -17.13 -12.44
CA TYR A 164 4.55 -17.24 -12.13
C TYR A 164 3.90 -15.88 -12.33
N VAL A 165 3.02 -15.77 -13.32
CA VAL A 165 2.43 -14.49 -13.75
C VAL A 165 0.95 -14.48 -13.41
N THR A 166 0.48 -13.46 -12.71
CA THR A 166 -0.93 -13.30 -12.36
C THR A 166 -1.75 -12.74 -13.50
N ASP A 167 -3.00 -13.19 -13.62
CA ASP A 167 -4.00 -12.61 -14.51
C ASP A 167 -5.09 -11.88 -13.69
N VAL A 168 -5.03 -10.55 -13.67
CA VAL A 168 -6.01 -9.71 -12.97
C VAL A 168 -7.39 -9.82 -13.59
N LYS A 169 -7.50 -10.22 -14.86
CA LYS A 169 -8.80 -10.26 -15.55
C LYS A 169 -9.47 -11.62 -15.49
N SER A 170 -8.70 -12.71 -15.63
CA SER A 170 -9.25 -14.07 -15.69
C SER A 170 -8.97 -14.93 -14.44
N ASN A 171 -8.38 -14.35 -13.38
CA ASN A 171 -8.20 -15.00 -12.07
C ASN A 171 -7.46 -16.36 -12.16
N LYS A 172 -6.34 -16.36 -12.88
CA LYS A 172 -5.46 -17.52 -13.03
C LYS A 172 -4.00 -17.10 -12.93
N ILE A 173 -3.10 -18.07 -12.86
CA ILE A 173 -1.66 -17.84 -12.86
C ILE A 173 -1.03 -18.69 -13.97
N TRP A 174 -0.21 -18.08 -14.83
CA TRP A 174 0.59 -18.83 -15.79
C TRP A 174 1.93 -19.20 -15.16
N LYS A 175 2.36 -20.46 -15.34
CA LYS A 175 3.72 -20.90 -15.03
C LYS A 175 4.54 -20.95 -16.32
N VAL A 176 5.61 -20.18 -16.38
CA VAL A 176 6.53 -20.10 -17.51
C VAL A 176 7.89 -20.64 -17.08
N GLY A 177 8.48 -21.53 -17.88
CA GLY A 177 9.80 -22.09 -17.62
C GLY A 177 10.91 -21.07 -17.72
N VAL A 178 12.07 -21.43 -17.19
CA VAL A 178 13.28 -20.59 -17.22
C VAL A 178 13.70 -20.18 -18.64
N ASP A 179 13.35 -20.97 -19.65
CA ASP A 179 13.61 -20.73 -21.07
C ASP A 179 12.50 -19.95 -21.80
N GLY A 180 11.44 -19.56 -21.10
CA GLY A 180 10.30 -18.84 -21.66
C GLY A 180 9.18 -19.73 -22.20
N GLN A 181 9.25 -21.05 -22.03
CA GLN A 181 8.14 -21.92 -22.44
C GLN A 181 6.96 -21.85 -21.45
N LEU A 182 5.73 -21.71 -21.94
CA LEU A 182 4.54 -21.83 -21.08
C LEU A 182 4.38 -23.30 -20.63
N ILE A 183 4.51 -23.56 -19.32
CA ILE A 183 4.47 -24.91 -18.75
C ILE A 183 3.04 -25.31 -18.40
N SER A 184 2.35 -24.46 -17.62
CA SER A 184 1.02 -24.78 -17.10
C SER A 184 0.24 -23.52 -16.72
N ILE A 185 -1.03 -23.70 -16.39
CA ILE A 185 -1.92 -22.65 -15.87
C ILE A 185 -2.53 -23.14 -14.57
N ILE A 186 -2.31 -22.41 -13.48
CA ILE A 186 -2.88 -22.67 -12.17
C ILE A 186 -4.24 -21.98 -12.09
N LYS A 187 -5.28 -22.77 -11.83
CA LYS A 187 -6.66 -22.30 -11.64
C LYS A 187 -7.19 -22.84 -10.32
N SER A 188 -7.97 -22.02 -9.62
CA SER A 188 -8.68 -22.45 -8.41
C SER A 188 -10.02 -21.73 -8.32
N PRO A 189 -11.11 -22.41 -7.91
CA PRO A 189 -12.37 -21.75 -7.59
C PRO A 189 -12.21 -20.66 -6.52
N LEU A 190 -11.20 -20.76 -5.66
CA LEU A 190 -10.92 -19.76 -4.61
C LEU A 190 -10.50 -18.40 -5.17
N PHE A 191 -9.93 -18.36 -6.37
CA PHE A 191 -9.50 -17.11 -7.01
C PHE A 191 -10.67 -16.25 -7.50
N THR A 192 -11.87 -16.80 -7.59
CA THR A 192 -13.04 -16.05 -8.07
C THR A 192 -13.98 -15.74 -6.91
N ALA A 193 -14.21 -14.46 -6.68
CA ALA A 193 -15.19 -14.00 -5.69
C ALA A 193 -16.62 -14.36 -6.14
N LYS A 194 -17.49 -14.68 -5.19
CA LYS A 194 -18.91 -14.96 -5.46
C LYS A 194 -19.62 -13.75 -6.07
N GLU A 195 -19.31 -12.55 -5.58
CA GLU A 195 -19.88 -11.33 -6.12
C GLU A 195 -19.12 -10.85 -7.35
N CYS A 196 -19.82 -10.75 -8.49
CA CYS A 196 -19.20 -10.45 -9.78
C CYS A 196 -18.41 -9.13 -9.82
N TYR A 197 -18.87 -8.09 -9.11
CA TYR A 197 -18.20 -6.79 -9.06
C TYR A 197 -16.83 -6.86 -8.36
N LYS A 198 -16.61 -7.86 -7.50
CA LYS A 198 -15.29 -8.09 -6.89
C LYS A 198 -14.32 -8.73 -7.89
N ASN A 199 -14.78 -9.29 -9.00
CA ASN A 199 -13.89 -9.81 -10.06
C ASN A 199 -13.58 -8.76 -11.15
N LEU A 200 -13.80 -7.47 -10.87
CA LEU A 200 -13.35 -6.39 -11.76
C LEU A 200 -11.83 -6.30 -11.82
N PHE A 201 -11.17 -6.44 -10.66
CA PHE A 201 -9.72 -6.56 -10.49
C PHE A 201 -9.41 -7.76 -9.60
N GLY A 202 -8.86 -8.79 -10.23
CA GLY A 202 -8.66 -10.15 -9.73
C GLY A 202 -7.39 -10.37 -8.95
N LEU A 203 -6.71 -11.48 -9.26
CA LEU A 203 -5.36 -11.79 -8.78
C LEU A 203 -4.34 -10.78 -9.31
N ASN A 204 -3.53 -10.21 -8.42
CA ASN A 204 -2.62 -9.11 -8.73
C ASN A 204 -1.23 -9.43 -8.18
N GLY A 205 -0.84 -8.88 -7.02
CA GLY A 205 0.49 -9.10 -6.46
C GLY A 205 0.80 -10.56 -6.16
N ILE A 206 2.00 -11.01 -6.53
CA ILE A 206 2.49 -12.37 -6.30
C ILE A 206 3.95 -12.36 -5.84
N VAL A 207 4.29 -13.22 -4.87
CA VAL A 207 5.66 -13.46 -4.41
C VAL A 207 5.92 -14.95 -4.25
N TYR A 208 7.18 -15.35 -4.44
CA TYR A 208 7.66 -16.68 -4.09
C TYR A 208 8.28 -16.66 -2.69
N HIS A 209 7.79 -17.53 -1.82
CA HIS A 209 8.27 -17.67 -0.46
C HIS A 209 9.48 -18.64 -0.41
N PRO A 210 10.51 -18.36 0.41
CA PRO A 210 11.70 -19.22 0.51
C PRO A 210 11.42 -20.68 0.90
N ASP A 211 10.29 -20.95 1.55
CA ASP A 211 9.85 -22.32 1.88
C ASP A 211 9.20 -23.07 0.70
N GLY A 212 9.19 -22.51 -0.51
CA GLY A 212 8.81 -23.24 -1.72
C GLY A 212 7.37 -23.09 -2.21
N PHE A 213 6.63 -22.08 -1.74
CA PHE A 213 5.25 -21.82 -2.14
C PHE A 213 5.06 -20.38 -2.63
N LEU A 214 3.95 -20.09 -3.29
CA LEU A 214 3.59 -18.73 -3.68
C LEU A 214 2.60 -18.11 -2.68
N ILE A 215 2.66 -16.80 -2.54
CA ILE A 215 1.59 -16.01 -1.95
C ILE A 215 1.07 -15.08 -3.03
N VAL A 216 -0.25 -15.04 -3.22
CA VAL A 216 -0.90 -14.14 -4.17
C VAL A 216 -2.05 -13.39 -3.51
N ILE A 217 -2.23 -12.12 -3.85
CA ILE A 217 -3.36 -11.32 -3.39
C ILE A 217 -4.41 -11.14 -4.48
N HIS A 218 -5.68 -11.08 -4.08
CA HIS A 218 -6.77 -10.64 -4.93
C HIS A 218 -7.19 -9.21 -4.57
N THR A 219 -7.13 -8.29 -5.55
CA THR A 219 -7.27 -6.85 -5.32
C THR A 219 -8.56 -6.44 -4.64
N MET A 220 -9.71 -6.79 -5.22
CA MET A 220 -11.00 -6.31 -4.70
C MET A 220 -11.44 -7.01 -3.42
N THR A 221 -10.99 -8.24 -3.15
CA THR A 221 -11.36 -8.98 -1.93
C THR A 221 -10.38 -8.77 -0.79
N GLY A 222 -9.12 -8.49 -1.11
CA GLY A 222 -8.01 -8.51 -0.15
C GLY A 222 -7.63 -9.93 0.31
N ASN A 223 -8.19 -10.98 -0.28
CA ASN A 223 -7.84 -12.34 0.09
C ASN A 223 -6.40 -12.63 -0.32
N LEU A 224 -5.66 -13.23 0.61
CA LEU A 224 -4.35 -13.81 0.35
C LEU A 224 -4.52 -15.31 0.15
N PHE A 225 -3.86 -15.87 -0.85
CA PHE A 225 -3.85 -17.30 -1.11
C PHE A 225 -2.42 -17.83 -1.07
N LYS A 226 -2.25 -18.96 -0.41
CA LYS A 226 -1.03 -19.76 -0.42
C LYS A 226 -1.16 -20.83 -1.51
N ILE A 227 -0.14 -20.98 -2.35
CA ILE A 227 -0.10 -21.98 -3.40
C ILE A 227 1.11 -22.87 -3.16
N ASP A 228 0.86 -24.06 -2.61
CA ASP A 228 1.89 -25.07 -2.42
C ASP A 228 2.21 -25.69 -3.79
N LEU A 229 3.45 -25.49 -4.25
CA LEU A 229 3.90 -25.94 -5.57
C LEU A 229 4.29 -27.41 -5.49
N ALA A 230 3.56 -28.28 -6.19
CA ALA A 230 3.82 -29.71 -6.16
C ALA A 230 4.78 -30.15 -7.26
N ASN A 231 5.69 -31.07 -6.94
CA ASN A 231 6.46 -31.82 -7.94
C ASN A 231 5.63 -33.01 -8.48
N GLY A 232 4.47 -32.73 -9.09
CA GLY A 232 3.72 -33.73 -9.88
C GLY A 232 2.27 -33.99 -9.50
N ASP A 233 1.84 -33.73 -8.26
CA ASP A 233 0.45 -34.01 -7.80
C ASP A 233 -0.53 -32.83 -8.01
N GLY A 234 -0.07 -31.75 -8.66
CA GLY A 234 -0.83 -30.53 -8.91
C GLY A 234 -0.71 -29.50 -7.79
N ASP A 235 -0.74 -28.21 -8.16
CA ASP A 235 -0.56 -27.11 -7.21
C ASP A 235 -1.78 -26.97 -6.28
N GLU A 236 -1.56 -26.95 -4.96
CA GLU A 236 -2.63 -26.84 -3.98
C GLU A 236 -2.84 -25.38 -3.55
N VAL A 237 -4.06 -24.87 -3.74
CA VAL A 237 -4.41 -23.48 -3.40
C VAL A 237 -5.22 -23.44 -2.09
N LYS A 238 -4.71 -22.70 -1.11
CA LYS A 238 -5.32 -22.48 0.21
C LYS A 238 -5.56 -21.00 0.45
N LEU A 239 -6.66 -20.67 1.14
CA LEU A 239 -6.87 -19.32 1.66
C LEU A 239 -5.99 -19.11 2.89
N ILE A 240 -5.34 -17.95 2.99
CA ILE A 240 -4.66 -17.51 4.21
C ILE A 240 -5.68 -16.77 5.07
N GLU A 241 -5.93 -17.27 6.27
CA GLU A 241 -6.91 -16.64 7.18
C GLU A 241 -6.33 -15.37 7.78
N VAL A 242 -6.77 -14.20 7.29
CA VAL A 242 -6.38 -12.90 7.85
C VAL A 242 -7.26 -12.59 9.06
N ALA A 243 -6.74 -12.85 10.25
CA ALA A 243 -7.48 -12.78 11.51
C ALA A 243 -7.77 -11.34 11.97
N ALA A 244 -6.92 -10.38 11.59
CA ALA A 244 -7.06 -8.98 11.96
C ALA A 244 -6.68 -8.03 10.82
N GLY A 245 -7.54 -7.02 10.60
CA GLY A 245 -7.38 -6.01 9.55
C GLY A 245 -7.90 -6.44 8.17
N ALA A 246 -7.97 -5.48 7.25
CA ALA A 246 -8.46 -5.70 5.88
C ALA A 246 -7.38 -5.33 4.86
N LEU A 247 -7.34 -6.11 3.78
CA LEU A 247 -6.40 -5.94 2.66
C LEU A 247 -7.12 -5.57 1.35
N LEU A 248 -8.34 -5.04 1.44
CA LEU A 248 -9.10 -4.56 0.28
C LEU A 248 -8.26 -3.56 -0.53
N PHE A 249 -8.36 -3.64 -1.85
CA PHE A 249 -7.54 -2.88 -2.79
C PHE A 249 -6.04 -3.11 -2.53
N GLY A 250 -5.67 -4.38 -2.34
CA GLY A 250 -4.29 -4.81 -2.36
C GLY A 250 -3.78 -4.92 -3.80
N ASP A 251 -2.59 -4.43 -4.04
CA ASP A 251 -1.97 -4.39 -5.36
C ASP A 251 -0.71 -5.27 -5.34
N GLY A 252 0.43 -4.81 -5.88
CA GLY A 252 1.71 -5.49 -5.76
C GLY A 252 2.11 -5.77 -4.31
N ILE A 253 2.71 -6.95 -4.10
CA ILE A 253 3.17 -7.42 -2.78
C ILE A 253 4.67 -7.72 -2.79
N GLU A 254 5.31 -7.64 -1.63
CA GLU A 254 6.75 -7.89 -1.49
C GLU A 254 7.07 -8.50 -0.13
N LEU A 255 7.95 -9.50 -0.10
CA LEU A 255 8.42 -10.08 1.16
C LEU A 255 9.47 -9.17 1.79
N LEU A 256 9.19 -8.70 3.01
CA LEU A 256 10.18 -8.04 3.85
C LEU A 256 11.07 -9.06 4.57
N SER A 257 10.47 -10.21 4.92
CA SER A 257 11.14 -11.37 5.51
C SER A 257 10.23 -12.60 5.33
N PRO A 258 10.68 -13.82 5.63
CA PRO A 258 9.82 -15.01 5.54
C PRO A 258 8.51 -14.88 6.33
N THR A 259 8.48 -14.11 7.42
CA THR A 259 7.27 -13.94 8.24
C THR A 259 6.52 -12.65 7.96
N LYS A 260 7.01 -11.77 7.07
CA LYS A 260 6.45 -10.43 6.86
C LYS A 260 6.29 -10.08 5.39
N LEU A 261 5.07 -9.73 5.01
CA LEU A 261 4.68 -9.33 3.66
C LEU A 261 4.20 -7.88 3.67
N VAL A 262 4.68 -7.10 2.72
CA VAL A 262 4.15 -5.76 2.43
C VAL A 262 3.11 -5.89 1.34
N VAL A 263 1.94 -5.31 1.56
CA VAL A 263 0.86 -5.23 0.58
C VAL A 263 0.65 -3.77 0.19
N ALA A 264 1.07 -3.38 -1.02
CA ALA A 264 0.78 -2.06 -1.56
C ALA A 264 -0.71 -1.88 -1.83
N GLY A 265 -1.16 -0.63 -1.95
CA GLY A 265 -2.52 -0.29 -2.31
C GLY A 265 -3.28 0.54 -1.27
N ASN A 266 -4.49 0.95 -1.63
CA ASN A 266 -5.19 2.06 -1.00
C ASN A 266 -5.43 1.87 0.52
N PRO A 267 -5.02 2.82 1.39
CA PRO A 267 -4.54 4.17 1.06
C PRO A 267 -3.05 4.30 0.73
N THR A 268 -2.18 3.37 1.13
CA THR A 268 -0.76 3.39 0.74
C THR A 268 -0.17 1.97 0.76
N ALA A 269 -0.03 1.36 1.94
CA ALA A 269 0.42 -0.02 2.05
C ALA A 269 0.12 -0.58 3.45
N ARG A 270 0.18 -1.89 3.60
CA ARG A 270 -0.04 -2.61 4.86
C ARG A 270 1.08 -3.61 5.10
N LEU A 271 1.51 -3.77 6.35
CA LEU A 271 2.41 -4.83 6.78
C LEU A 271 1.60 -5.97 7.35
N VAL A 272 1.78 -7.15 6.79
CA VAL A 272 1.13 -8.40 7.17
C VAL A 272 2.18 -9.32 7.77
N GLU A 273 1.86 -9.96 8.88
CA GLU A 273 2.74 -10.90 9.57
C GLU A 273 2.07 -12.26 9.73
N SER A 274 2.85 -13.33 9.58
CA SER A 274 2.47 -14.71 9.84
C SER A 274 3.56 -15.42 10.63
N SER A 275 3.16 -16.27 11.57
CA SER A 275 4.06 -17.09 12.40
C SER A 275 3.80 -18.59 12.29
N ASP A 276 2.88 -19.00 11.42
CA ASP A 276 2.43 -20.40 11.29
C ASP A 276 2.53 -20.93 9.85
N GLY A 277 3.57 -20.49 9.13
CA GLY A 277 3.82 -20.93 7.76
C GLY A 277 2.77 -20.44 6.76
N TRP A 278 2.23 -19.23 7.01
CA TRP A 278 1.22 -18.58 6.17
C TRP A 278 -0.10 -19.34 6.09
N ARG A 279 -0.48 -20.06 7.16
CA ARG A 279 -1.85 -20.57 7.30
C ARG A 279 -2.78 -19.46 7.79
N THR A 280 -2.31 -18.67 8.74
CA THR A 280 -2.99 -17.47 9.24
C THR A 280 -2.07 -16.26 9.11
N ALA A 281 -2.65 -15.06 9.09
CA ALA A 281 -1.91 -13.82 9.06
C ALA A 281 -2.67 -12.69 9.77
N SER A 282 -1.98 -11.59 10.08
CA SER A 282 -2.59 -10.39 10.64
C SER A 282 -1.96 -9.13 10.07
N VAL A 283 -2.77 -8.11 9.83
CA VAL A 283 -2.28 -6.78 9.49
C VAL A 283 -1.76 -6.12 10.77
N VAL A 284 -0.45 -6.01 10.89
CA VAL A 284 0.22 -5.47 12.09
C VAL A 284 0.54 -3.97 11.97
N THR A 285 0.55 -3.43 10.75
CA THR A 285 0.78 -2.00 10.54
C THR A 285 0.11 -1.51 9.26
N LYS A 286 -0.39 -0.27 9.29
CA LYS A 286 -0.82 0.48 8.10
C LYS A 286 0.17 1.61 7.86
N PHE A 287 0.70 1.66 6.66
CA PHE A 287 1.61 2.71 6.25
C PHE A 287 0.85 3.97 5.86
N LYS A 288 1.38 5.12 6.26
CA LYS A 288 0.92 6.43 5.76
C LYS A 288 1.84 6.88 4.63
N GLY A 289 1.23 7.38 3.56
CA GLY A 289 1.93 7.93 2.41
C GLY A 289 1.01 8.81 1.57
N PRO A 290 1.50 9.31 0.43
CA PRO A 290 0.75 10.21 -0.44
C PRO A 290 -0.40 9.46 -1.13
N ALA A 291 -1.56 9.38 -0.47
CA ALA A 291 -2.74 8.66 -0.95
C ALA A 291 -3.23 9.15 -2.33
N HIS A 292 -2.94 10.41 -2.67
CA HIS A 292 -3.25 11.03 -3.96
C HIS A 292 -2.36 10.54 -5.12
N ARG A 293 -1.33 9.73 -4.86
CA ARG A 293 -0.43 9.17 -5.88
C ARG A 293 -0.67 7.71 -6.24
N LEU A 294 -1.61 7.03 -5.56
CA LEU A 294 -1.97 5.61 -5.74
C LEU A 294 -0.77 4.65 -5.63
N ALA A 295 -0.64 3.96 -4.51
CA ALA A 295 0.40 2.96 -4.34
C ALA A 295 0.07 1.68 -5.12
N THR A 296 1.03 1.16 -5.88
CA THR A 296 0.84 0.00 -6.79
C THR A 296 1.78 -1.15 -6.50
N ALA A 297 2.97 -0.89 -5.96
CA ALA A 297 3.93 -1.95 -5.67
C ALA A 297 4.81 -1.60 -4.46
N ALA A 298 5.46 -2.61 -3.91
CA ALA A 298 6.50 -2.46 -2.90
C ALA A 298 7.82 -3.06 -3.39
N THR A 299 8.93 -2.55 -2.87
CA THR A 299 10.27 -3.11 -3.03
C THR A 299 11.03 -3.01 -1.71
N VAL A 300 11.98 -3.92 -1.50
CA VAL A 300 12.88 -3.88 -0.35
C VAL A 300 14.28 -3.47 -0.81
N LYS A 301 14.86 -2.47 -0.13
CA LYS A 301 16.25 -2.03 -0.29
C LYS A 301 16.89 -1.99 1.09
N ASP A 302 17.95 -2.77 1.27
CA ASP A 302 18.72 -2.83 2.52
C ASP A 302 17.83 -3.09 3.76
N GLY A 303 16.86 -4.00 3.63
CA GLY A 303 15.90 -4.33 4.69
C GLY A 303 14.84 -3.27 4.97
N LYS A 304 14.79 -2.19 4.18
CA LYS A 304 13.76 -1.14 4.26
C LYS A 304 12.79 -1.25 3.10
N VAL A 305 11.52 -1.06 3.40
CA VAL A 305 10.43 -1.05 2.42
C VAL A 305 10.39 0.30 1.72
N PHE A 306 10.18 0.31 0.42
CA PHE A 306 9.85 1.49 -0.38
C PHE A 306 8.61 1.20 -1.21
N ILE A 307 7.71 2.17 -1.29
CA ILE A 307 6.42 2.02 -1.98
C ILE A 307 6.44 2.76 -3.32
N ASN A 308 6.19 2.05 -4.41
CA ASN A 308 5.95 2.65 -5.70
C ASN A 308 4.55 3.27 -5.75
N HIS A 309 4.47 4.45 -6.36
CA HIS A 309 3.21 5.12 -6.62
C HIS A 309 3.05 5.37 -8.11
N LEU A 310 1.86 5.12 -8.62
CA LEU A 310 1.54 5.21 -10.03
C LEU A 310 1.80 6.60 -10.60
N VAL A 311 1.34 7.63 -9.89
CA VAL A 311 1.20 8.98 -10.48
C VAL A 311 2.37 9.89 -10.14
N GLY A 312 3.05 10.34 -11.19
CA GLY A 312 4.01 11.44 -11.17
C GLY A 312 3.31 12.80 -11.21
N MET A 313 3.86 13.81 -10.53
CA MET A 313 3.27 15.15 -10.47
C MET A 313 4.25 16.22 -10.92
N GLY A 314 3.72 17.31 -11.50
CA GLY A 314 4.51 18.46 -11.94
C GLY A 314 4.70 18.54 -13.47
N TYR A 315 5.07 19.74 -13.92
CA TYR A 315 5.32 20.10 -15.32
C TYR A 315 6.54 21.03 -15.41
N PRO A 316 7.42 20.92 -16.43
CA PRO A 316 7.37 19.98 -17.54
C PRO A 316 7.81 18.55 -17.17
N LYS A 317 8.70 18.40 -16.18
CA LYS A 317 9.18 17.12 -15.67
C LYS A 317 8.30 16.59 -14.55
N LYS A 318 7.92 15.31 -14.62
CA LYS A 318 7.02 14.67 -13.64
C LYS A 318 7.90 14.11 -12.54
N LYS A 319 7.65 14.53 -11.30
CA LYS A 319 8.33 14.06 -10.10
C LYS A 319 7.56 12.88 -9.51
N HIS A 320 8.23 11.75 -9.42
CA HIS A 320 7.78 10.55 -8.71
C HIS A 320 8.39 10.48 -7.32
N ALA A 321 7.87 9.58 -6.50
CA ALA A 321 8.32 9.38 -5.14
C ALA A 321 8.29 7.89 -4.79
N LEU A 322 9.41 7.41 -4.27
CA LEU A 322 9.54 6.11 -3.60
C LEU A 322 9.78 6.36 -2.12
N PRO A 323 8.72 6.61 -1.32
CA PRO A 323 8.86 6.78 0.11
C PRO A 323 9.09 5.44 0.81
N SER A 324 10.02 5.44 1.76
CA SER A 324 10.01 4.48 2.84
C SER A 324 8.86 4.85 3.76
N PRO A 325 7.86 4.00 3.98
CA PRO A 325 6.72 4.40 4.78
C PRO A 325 7.06 4.49 6.27
N SER A 326 6.40 5.40 7.00
CA SER A 326 6.47 5.45 8.46
C SER A 326 5.51 4.44 9.08
N LEU A 327 5.98 3.76 10.13
CA LEU A 327 5.16 2.84 10.91
C LEU A 327 4.17 3.67 11.74
N THR A 328 2.87 3.43 11.55
CA THR A 328 1.86 3.85 12.54
C THR A 328 1.37 2.59 13.24
N LEU A 329 1.72 2.42 14.52
CA LEU A 329 1.14 1.36 15.34
C LEU A 329 -0.39 1.55 15.37
N SER A 330 -1.13 0.58 14.87
CA SER A 330 -2.59 0.56 14.99
C SER A 330 -2.94 0.12 16.40
N LEU A 331 -3.06 1.07 17.33
CA LEU A 331 -3.65 0.84 18.66
C LEU A 331 -5.18 0.83 18.54
N TRP A 332 -5.77 -0.20 17.92
CA TRP A 332 -7.22 -0.39 17.93
C TRP A 332 -7.58 -1.88 17.97
N SER A 333 -7.97 -2.35 19.16
CA SER A 333 -8.84 -3.51 19.35
C SER A 333 -10.21 -2.95 19.71
N GLU A 334 -11.20 -3.10 18.83
CA GLU A 334 -12.61 -2.87 19.19
C GLU A 334 -13.10 -4.06 20.03
N GLN A 335 -12.93 -3.98 21.35
CA GLN A 335 -13.81 -4.67 22.28
C GLN A 335 -14.69 -3.63 22.98
N SER A 336 -15.87 -3.41 22.42
CA SER A 336 -16.91 -2.61 23.03
C SER A 336 -17.51 -3.35 24.24
N LEU A 337 -16.96 -3.12 25.43
CA LEU A 337 -17.69 -3.44 26.67
C LEU A 337 -18.69 -2.31 26.95
N PRO A 338 -20.01 -2.59 27.03
CA PRO A 338 -21.00 -1.56 27.28
C PRO A 338 -20.98 -1.16 28.77
N LEU A 339 -20.26 -0.10 29.11
CA LEU A 339 -20.40 0.58 30.40
C LEU A 339 -21.59 1.55 30.32
N LYS A 340 -22.72 1.16 30.94
CA LYS A 340 -23.86 2.06 31.16
C LYS A 340 -23.46 3.10 32.21
N CYS A 341 -23.27 4.35 31.79
CA CYS A 341 -23.13 5.48 32.71
C CYS A 341 -24.50 6.10 32.95
N THR A 342 -25.10 5.82 34.11
CA THR A 342 -26.29 6.51 34.61
C THR A 342 -25.87 7.52 35.67
N THR A 343 -25.57 8.76 35.27
CA THR A 343 -25.81 9.96 36.11
C THR A 343 -25.58 11.24 35.31
N THR A 344 -26.62 12.06 35.32
CA THR A 344 -26.77 13.32 34.60
C THR A 344 -26.30 14.48 35.49
N THR A 345 -25.00 14.67 35.74
CA THR A 345 -24.51 15.91 36.40
C THR A 345 -23.00 16.13 36.23
N ALA A 346 -22.60 16.81 35.15
CA ALA A 346 -21.37 17.61 35.08
C ALA A 346 -21.33 18.37 33.74
N LEU A 347 -22.29 19.27 33.54
CA LEU A 347 -22.16 20.35 32.56
C LEU A 347 -21.44 21.51 33.27
N ALA A 348 -20.15 21.66 33.01
CA ALA A 348 -19.40 22.87 33.33
C ALA A 348 -18.55 23.28 32.13
N SER A 349 -19.11 24.21 31.34
CA SER A 349 -18.43 25.30 30.63
C SER A 349 -17.00 25.06 30.11
N PHE A 350 -16.87 24.62 28.85
CA PHE A 350 -15.69 24.94 28.02
C PHE A 350 -15.97 26.24 27.24
N GLY A 351 -16.05 27.36 27.95
CA GLY A 351 -16.02 28.70 27.39
C GLY A 351 -14.64 29.32 27.65
N ASP A 352 -13.97 29.77 26.58
CA ASP A 352 -12.75 30.57 26.58
C ASP A 352 -11.51 30.03 27.31
N TYR A 353 -10.77 29.13 26.65
CA TYR A 353 -9.34 28.89 26.95
C TYR A 353 -8.50 28.94 25.67
N ALA A 354 -8.31 30.16 25.17
CA ALA A 354 -7.25 30.49 24.22
C ALA A 354 -6.13 31.19 24.99
N LYS A 355 -5.28 30.43 25.69
CA LYS A 355 -3.87 30.74 26.07
C LYS A 355 -3.40 29.66 27.05
N GLY A 356 -2.23 29.08 26.79
CA GLY A 356 -1.70 27.90 27.47
C GLY A 356 -1.64 28.04 29.00
N GLY A 357 -2.58 27.38 29.68
CA GLY A 357 -2.62 27.25 31.13
C GLY A 357 -3.09 25.84 31.52
N ILE A 358 -2.45 25.27 32.54
CA ILE A 358 -2.74 23.95 33.10
C ILE A 358 -4.04 24.05 33.91
N GLY A 359 -5.07 23.31 33.51
CA GLY A 359 -6.35 23.24 34.23
C GLY A 359 -6.52 21.95 35.02
N GLN A 360 -7.03 22.04 36.26
CA GLN A 360 -7.42 20.88 37.07
C GLN A 360 -8.77 20.32 36.61
N VAL A 361 -8.84 19.00 36.44
CA VAL A 361 -10.07 18.25 36.12
C VAL A 361 -10.62 17.60 37.39
N SER A 362 -11.90 17.81 37.69
CA SER A 362 -12.61 17.15 38.79
C SER A 362 -13.02 15.73 38.40
N VAL A 363 -12.70 14.76 39.23
CA VAL A 363 -12.98 13.32 39.00
C VAL A 363 -14.41 12.98 39.45
N PRO A 364 -15.17 12.12 38.72
CA PRO A 364 -16.46 11.61 39.17
C PRO A 364 -16.34 10.88 40.52
N ASP A 365 -17.37 10.97 41.37
CA ASP A 365 -17.35 10.47 42.76
C ASP A 365 -17.03 8.98 42.93
N ASP A 366 -17.14 8.16 41.87
CA ASP A 366 -16.76 6.74 41.90
C ASP A 366 -15.24 6.50 41.95
N TYR A 367 -14.41 7.53 41.72
CA TYR A 367 -12.94 7.46 41.71
C TYR A 367 -12.26 8.36 42.75
N SER A 368 -13.02 9.05 43.61
CA SER A 368 -12.51 9.90 44.69
C SER A 368 -12.18 9.07 45.95
N ARG A 369 -11.10 8.28 45.89
CA ARG A 369 -10.48 7.71 47.11
C ARG A 369 -9.15 8.41 47.42
N PRO A 370 -8.78 8.52 48.72
CA PRO A 370 -7.52 9.13 49.10
C PRO A 370 -6.35 8.33 48.48
N GLY A 371 -5.54 8.98 47.65
CA GLY A 371 -4.35 8.39 47.01
C GLY A 371 -4.33 8.43 45.47
N THR A 372 -5.41 8.83 44.80
CA THR A 372 -5.39 9.08 43.35
C THR A 372 -4.66 10.40 43.08
N VAL A 373 -3.50 10.35 42.40
CA VAL A 373 -2.71 11.54 42.02
C VAL A 373 -2.86 11.76 40.52
N ILE A 374 -3.28 12.97 40.13
CA ILE A 374 -3.27 13.39 38.72
C ILE A 374 -1.87 13.93 38.43
N GLU A 375 -1.10 13.22 37.61
CA GLU A 375 0.16 13.73 37.08
C GLU A 375 0.02 13.99 35.58
N GLU A 376 0.16 15.26 35.22
CA GLU A 376 0.21 15.86 33.87
C GLU A 376 -0.95 15.64 32.89
N VAL A 377 -1.55 16.77 32.49
CA VAL A 377 -2.45 16.87 31.33
C VAL A 377 -1.64 17.46 30.17
N MET A 378 -1.31 16.66 29.17
CA MET A 378 -0.60 17.14 27.99
C MET A 378 -1.59 17.49 26.88
N LEU A 379 -1.85 18.79 26.69
CA LEU A 379 -2.66 19.28 25.58
C LEU A 379 -1.83 19.28 24.29
N VAL A 380 -1.98 18.23 23.48
CA VAL A 380 -1.40 18.20 22.13
C VAL A 380 -2.38 18.87 21.17
N LYS A 381 -2.06 20.09 20.76
CA LYS A 381 -2.79 20.77 19.68
C LYS A 381 -2.19 20.33 18.34
N ASP A 382 -2.84 19.37 17.69
CA ASP A 382 -2.51 19.02 16.30
C ASP A 382 -3.10 20.10 15.37
N ALA A 383 -2.25 20.75 14.58
CA ALA A 383 -2.67 21.85 13.71
C ALA A 383 -3.44 21.38 12.46
N ASP A 384 -3.39 20.08 12.14
CA ASP A 384 -3.91 19.52 10.89
C ASP A 384 -5.24 18.74 11.04
N LEU A 385 -5.76 18.61 12.27
CA LEU A 385 -7.09 18.07 12.52
C LEU A 385 -8.09 19.20 12.72
N ALA A 386 -9.16 19.22 11.91
CA ALA A 386 -10.26 20.16 12.07
C ALA A 386 -11.05 19.83 13.36
N GLY A 387 -10.51 20.22 14.51
CA GLY A 387 -11.09 20.03 15.83
C GLY A 387 -10.01 19.99 16.92
N ASN A 388 -10.24 20.67 18.05
CA ASN A 388 -9.35 20.57 19.20
C ASN A 388 -9.49 19.18 19.84
N ILE A 389 -8.42 18.38 19.80
CA ILE A 389 -8.33 17.14 20.57
C ILE A 389 -7.61 17.48 21.89
N SER A 390 -8.20 17.08 23.01
CA SER A 390 -7.58 17.15 24.33
C SER A 390 -7.38 15.74 24.83
N VAL A 391 -6.13 15.39 25.18
CA VAL A 391 -5.80 14.09 25.77
C VAL A 391 -5.41 14.31 27.23
N GLY A 392 -6.14 13.67 28.14
CA GLY A 392 -5.81 13.62 29.56
C GLY A 392 -5.35 12.22 29.93
N ILE A 393 -4.27 12.12 30.70
CA ILE A 393 -3.76 10.86 31.23
C ILE A 393 -3.97 10.89 32.74
N ILE A 394 -4.57 9.84 33.29
CA ILE A 394 -4.75 9.65 34.74
C ILE A 394 -4.01 8.37 35.12
N VAL A 395 -3.08 8.48 36.06
CA VAL A 395 -2.29 7.35 36.56
C VAL A 395 -2.86 6.89 37.91
N ASP A 396 -3.56 5.76 37.94
CA ASP A 396 -4.02 5.11 39.18
C ASP A 396 -2.91 4.18 39.68
N ARG A 397 -1.94 4.76 40.40
CA ARG A 397 -0.78 4.04 40.94
C ARG A 397 -1.14 2.88 41.89
N PRO A 398 -2.14 3.00 42.80
CA PRO A 398 -2.55 1.88 43.65
C PRO A 398 -2.98 0.63 42.90
N ARG A 399 -3.58 0.79 41.71
CA ARG A 399 -4.02 -0.34 40.87
C ARG A 399 -3.06 -0.67 39.73
N ASN A 400 -1.96 0.07 39.60
CA ASN A 400 -1.05 0.02 38.47
C ASN A 400 -1.77 0.15 37.10
N ARG A 401 -2.70 1.11 36.99
CA ARG A 401 -3.50 1.33 35.77
C ARG A 401 -3.27 2.70 35.17
N LEU A 402 -3.36 2.77 33.84
CA LEU A 402 -3.34 4.00 33.08
C LEU A 402 -4.71 4.24 32.44
N LEU A 403 -5.36 5.32 32.83
CA LEU A 403 -6.60 5.78 32.21
C LEU A 403 -6.26 6.89 31.22
N VAL A 404 -6.60 6.68 29.94
CA VAL A 404 -6.36 7.67 28.88
C VAL A 404 -7.70 8.17 28.38
N ALA A 405 -8.00 9.42 28.70
CA ALA A 405 -9.19 10.12 28.22
C ALA A 405 -8.80 10.90 26.95
N VAL A 406 -9.36 10.51 25.81
CA VAL A 406 -9.20 11.24 24.55
C VAL A 406 -10.53 11.92 24.26
N ALA A 407 -10.55 13.25 24.35
CA ALA A 407 -11.73 14.04 24.00
C ALA A 407 -11.50 14.75 22.66
N GLN A 408 -12.35 14.45 21.68
CA GLN A 408 -12.41 15.18 20.43
C GLN A 408 -13.66 16.07 20.42
N MET A 409 -13.48 17.39 20.39
CA MET A 409 -14.62 18.32 20.34
C MET A 409 -15.10 18.54 18.91
N PHE A 410 -16.29 18.00 18.59
CA PHE A 410 -17.10 18.38 17.42
C PHE A 410 -18.46 18.90 17.90
N GLY A 411 -18.56 20.20 18.20
CA GLY A 411 -19.76 20.76 18.83
C GLY A 411 -20.04 20.18 20.23
N ASN A 412 -21.23 20.42 20.79
CA ASN A 412 -21.62 20.08 22.17
C ASN A 412 -21.77 18.56 22.48
N LYS A 413 -21.06 17.66 21.80
CA LYS A 413 -21.11 16.21 22.08
C LYS A 413 -19.72 15.61 22.25
N TYR A 414 -19.55 14.90 23.37
CA TYR A 414 -18.34 14.18 23.76
C TYR A 414 -18.36 12.74 23.23
N SER A 415 -17.18 12.18 22.92
CA SER A 415 -17.04 10.76 22.56
C SER A 415 -15.84 10.12 23.27
N GLY A 416 -16.13 9.16 24.16
CA GLY A 416 -15.24 8.06 24.57
C GLY A 416 -14.27 8.26 25.75
N PHE A 417 -14.11 7.20 26.56
CA PHE A 417 -13.01 7.00 27.52
C PHE A 417 -12.42 5.60 27.30
N ALA A 418 -11.10 5.43 27.44
CA ALA A 418 -10.43 4.12 27.41
C ALA A 418 -9.55 3.94 28.66
N ALA A 419 -9.59 2.75 29.25
CA ALA A 419 -8.80 2.38 30.43
C ALA A 419 -7.89 1.21 30.08
N TYR A 420 -6.61 1.29 30.45
CA TYR A 420 -5.61 0.25 30.20
C TYR A 420 -4.98 -0.21 31.52
N ASP A 421 -4.72 -1.52 31.63
CA ASP A 421 -4.04 -2.14 32.77
C ASP A 421 -2.55 -2.29 32.44
N LEU A 422 -1.64 -1.79 33.29
CA LEU A 422 -0.20 -1.73 32.95
C LEU A 422 0.53 -3.06 33.17
N SER A 423 -0.17 -4.11 33.58
CA SER A 423 0.43 -5.45 33.79
C SER A 423 0.38 -6.36 32.55
N THR A 424 -0.20 -5.92 31.44
CA THR A 424 -0.34 -6.66 30.17
C THR A 424 -0.11 -5.73 29.00
#